data_AF-A0A250VKT3-F1
#
_entry.id   AF-A0A250VKT3-F1
#
_cell.length_a   1.000
_cell.length_b   1.000
_cell.length_c   1.000
_cell.angle_alpha   90.00
_cell.angle_beta   90.00
_cell.angle_gamma   90.00
#
_symmetry.space_group_name_H-M   'P 1'
#
loop_
_entity.id
_entity.type
_entity.pdbx_description
1 polymer ?
#
loop_
_entity_poly.entity_id
_entity_poly.type
_entity_poly.pdbx_seq_one_letter_code
_entity_poly.pdbx_strand_id
1 'polypeptide(L)'
;MAAEQYEVQAVSETFSRDGNPLWHIVSLKPDGTYHDYVFPQDSLEWRAAEYSIDPSDVETLLDVILHEPHKAPLNRDDPALMEGRISRAVIPSAGTRVGDYEATTLFNAETKKDAREAHLVRIQHAKANRVKVVSPAGKPDPLDKIRSKYRNEPKLIEDKRRAVNEGRSVLRKNLEAFQLKNRKEA
;
A
#
# COMPACT_ATOMS: atom_id res chain seq x y z
N MET A 1 -18.27 12.87 6.01
CA MET A 1 -19.00 11.74 6.64
C MET A 1 -18.03 11.03 7.56
N ALA A 2 -18.48 10.50 8.70
CA ALA A 2 -17.61 9.71 9.56
C ALA A 2 -17.20 8.41 8.86
N ALA A 3 -16.00 7.89 9.12
CA ALA A 3 -15.58 6.59 8.60
C ALA A 3 -16.48 5.47 9.11
N GLU A 4 -16.83 4.53 8.23
CA GLU A 4 -17.49 3.29 8.61
C GLU A 4 -16.53 2.42 9.44
N GLN A 5 -17.05 1.70 10.42
CA GLN A 5 -16.25 0.76 11.22
C GLN A 5 -16.53 -0.66 10.77
N TYR A 6 -15.48 -1.36 10.31
CA TYR A 6 -15.56 -2.76 9.88
C TYR A 6 -14.94 -3.61 10.99
N GLU A 7 -15.73 -4.45 11.65
CA GLU A 7 -15.25 -5.33 12.71
C GLU A 7 -14.85 -6.69 12.11
N VAL A 8 -13.57 -7.06 12.25
CA VAL A 8 -13.07 -8.36 11.75
C VAL A 8 -13.74 -9.51 12.50
N GLN A 9 -14.45 -10.37 11.79
CA GLN A 9 -15.16 -11.52 12.36
C GLN A 9 -14.35 -12.81 12.23
N ALA A 10 -13.66 -13.00 11.11
CA ALA A 10 -12.92 -14.22 10.84
C ALA A 10 -11.73 -13.98 9.91
N VAL A 11 -10.68 -14.78 10.10
CA VAL A 11 -9.55 -14.90 9.19
C VAL A 11 -9.35 -16.36 8.84
N SER A 12 -9.40 -16.66 7.54
CA SER A 12 -9.18 -17.99 7.00
C SER A 12 -8.05 -17.98 5.97
N GLU A 13 -7.60 -19.17 5.60
CA GLU A 13 -6.63 -19.36 4.53
C GLU A 13 -7.36 -19.96 3.34
N THR A 14 -7.02 -19.47 2.16
CA THR A 14 -7.58 -19.96 0.90
C THR A 14 -6.49 -19.94 -0.17
N PHE A 15 -6.82 -20.30 -1.40
CA PHE A 15 -5.90 -20.32 -2.52
C PHE A 15 -6.48 -19.59 -3.72
N SER A 16 -5.61 -18.93 -4.50
CA SER A 16 -6.00 -18.43 -5.81
C SER A 16 -6.32 -19.60 -6.75
N ARG A 17 -6.87 -19.29 -7.93
CA ARG A 17 -7.08 -20.27 -9.00
C ARG A 17 -5.77 -20.99 -9.40
N ASP A 18 -4.63 -20.31 -9.28
CA ASP A 18 -3.31 -20.83 -9.62
C ASP A 18 -2.61 -21.53 -8.44
N GLY A 19 -3.30 -21.70 -7.30
CA GLY A 19 -2.77 -22.38 -6.13
C GLY A 19 -1.90 -21.50 -5.22
N ASN A 20 -1.88 -20.18 -5.41
CA ASN A 20 -1.12 -19.28 -4.53
C ASN A 20 -1.84 -19.09 -3.20
N PRO A 21 -1.16 -19.16 -2.04
CA PRO A 21 -1.81 -19.03 -0.74
C PRO A 21 -2.27 -17.60 -0.48
N LEU A 22 -3.50 -17.46 0.00
CA LEU A 22 -4.17 -16.19 0.30
C LEU A 22 -4.69 -16.17 1.73
N TRP A 23 -4.72 -14.98 2.33
CA TRP A 23 -5.55 -14.66 3.48
C TRP A 23 -6.94 -14.24 3.00
N HIS A 24 -7.98 -14.70 3.70
CA HIS A 24 -9.35 -14.25 3.50
C HIS A 24 -9.90 -13.72 4.83
N ILE A 25 -10.27 -12.44 4.83
CA ILE A 25 -10.79 -11.71 5.97
C ILE A 25 -12.27 -11.44 5.74
N VAL A 26 -13.10 -11.81 6.71
CA VAL A 26 -14.51 -11.47 6.76
C VAL A 26 -14.72 -10.42 7.83
N SER A 27 -15.27 -9.27 7.45
CA SER A 27 -15.59 -8.17 8.37
C SER A 27 -17.08 -7.87 8.37
N LEU A 28 -17.63 -7.50 9.52
CA LEU A 28 -19.01 -7.04 9.66
C LEU A 28 -19.05 -5.52 9.48
N LYS A 29 -19.89 -5.04 8.57
CA LYS A 29 -20.14 -3.61 8.34
C LYS A 29 -21.21 -3.06 9.29
N PRO A 30 -21.34 -1.73 9.43
CA PRO A 30 -22.36 -1.11 10.28
C PRO A 30 -23.81 -1.44 9.89
N ASP A 31 -24.07 -1.76 8.62
CA ASP A 31 -25.39 -2.14 8.11
C ASP A 31 -25.75 -3.61 8.36
N GLY A 32 -24.87 -4.36 9.04
CA GLY A 32 -25.04 -5.79 9.33
C GLY A 32 -24.64 -6.72 8.19
N THR A 33 -24.21 -6.19 7.03
CA THR A 33 -23.67 -7.01 5.93
C THR A 33 -22.20 -7.34 6.12
N TYR A 34 -21.71 -8.35 5.39
CA TYR A 34 -20.30 -8.74 5.41
C TYR A 34 -19.49 -8.06 4.29
N HIS A 35 -18.22 -7.82 4.58
CA HIS A 35 -17.19 -7.44 3.62
C HIS A 35 -16.10 -8.50 3.60
N ASP A 36 -15.86 -9.08 2.42
CA ASP A 36 -14.76 -10.01 2.17
C ASP A 36 -13.56 -9.27 1.59
N TYR A 37 -12.39 -9.45 2.20
CA TYR A 37 -11.12 -8.98 1.67
C TYR A 37 -10.12 -10.14 1.56
N VAL A 38 -9.51 -10.29 0.40
CA VAL A 38 -8.57 -11.37 0.10
C VAL A 38 -7.26 -10.77 -0.39
N PHE A 39 -6.13 -11.22 0.16
CA PHE A 39 -4.80 -10.81 -0.27
C PHE A 39 -3.77 -11.94 -0.14
N PRO A 40 -2.69 -11.94 -0.93
CA PRO A 40 -1.62 -12.93 -0.84
C PRO A 40 -0.99 -13.04 0.55
N GLN A 41 -0.64 -14.24 1.00
CA GLN A 41 -0.01 -14.41 2.31
C GLN A 41 1.34 -13.68 2.45
N ASP A 42 2.02 -13.44 1.33
CA ASP A 42 3.32 -12.79 1.28
C ASP A 42 3.24 -11.23 1.18
N SER A 43 2.04 -10.67 1.36
CA SER A 43 1.79 -9.23 1.24
C SER A 43 2.52 -8.41 2.31
N LEU A 44 2.72 -8.96 3.51
CA LEU A 44 3.41 -8.26 4.61
C LEU A 44 4.88 -8.01 4.23
N GLU A 45 5.56 -9.00 3.66
CA GLU A 45 6.94 -8.86 3.18
C GLU A 45 7.02 -7.88 2.01
N TRP A 46 6.02 -7.84 1.12
CA TRP A 46 5.96 -6.84 0.06
C TRP A 46 5.84 -5.42 0.63
N ARG A 47 4.93 -5.18 1.57
CA ARG A 47 4.82 -3.84 2.21
C ARG A 47 6.10 -3.45 2.94
N ALA A 48 6.75 -4.40 3.63
CA ALA A 48 8.04 -4.17 4.26
C ALA A 48 9.13 -3.80 3.23
N ALA A 49 9.14 -4.47 2.07
CA ALA A 49 10.09 -4.21 1.00
C ALA A 49 9.86 -2.86 0.29
N GLU A 50 8.60 -2.57 -0.06
CA GLU A 50 8.16 -1.37 -0.78
C GLU A 50 8.43 -0.10 0.02
N TYR A 51 8.02 -0.09 1.28
CA TYR A 51 8.02 1.11 2.11
C TYR A 51 9.15 1.13 3.14
N SER A 52 10.02 0.11 3.14
CA SER A 52 11.09 -0.04 4.14
C SER A 52 10.54 0.04 5.58
N ILE A 53 9.35 -0.55 5.79
CA ILE A 53 8.77 -0.76 7.12
C ILE A 53 9.57 -1.90 7.77
N ASP A 54 9.79 -1.82 9.08
CA ASP A 54 10.44 -2.90 9.82
C ASP A 54 9.60 -4.18 9.65
N PRO A 55 10.18 -5.28 9.12
CA PRO A 55 9.42 -6.51 8.97
C PRO A 55 8.91 -7.11 10.28
N SER A 56 9.47 -6.74 11.43
CA SER A 56 8.96 -7.15 12.74
C SER A 56 7.78 -6.29 13.22
N ASP A 57 7.52 -5.14 12.60
CA ASP A 57 6.38 -4.28 12.88
C ASP A 57 5.12 -4.78 12.13
N VAL A 58 4.65 -5.94 12.57
CA VAL A 58 3.49 -6.62 11.98
C VAL A 58 2.23 -5.76 12.07
N GLU A 59 2.07 -4.96 13.11
CA GLU A 59 0.90 -4.09 13.29
C GLU A 59 0.86 -2.99 12.23
N THR A 60 1.98 -2.31 11.96
CA THR A 60 2.02 -1.31 10.87
C THR A 60 1.79 -1.97 9.51
N LEU A 61 2.36 -3.16 9.26
CA LEU A 61 2.14 -3.88 8.00
C LEU A 61 0.68 -4.29 7.80
N LEU A 62 0.03 -4.81 8.84
CA LEU A 62 -1.40 -5.13 8.82
C LEU A 62 -2.27 -3.89 8.68
N ASP A 63 -1.98 -2.80 9.40
CA ASP A 63 -2.72 -1.54 9.29
C ASP A 63 -2.69 -1.00 7.85
N VAL A 64 -1.52 -1.08 7.20
CA VAL A 64 -1.38 -0.72 5.79
C VAL A 64 -2.26 -1.63 4.91
N ILE A 65 -2.09 -2.95 4.99
CA ILE A 65 -2.79 -3.91 4.12
C ILE A 65 -4.31 -3.79 4.25
N LEU A 66 -4.83 -3.70 5.48
CA LEU A 66 -6.27 -3.68 5.75
C LEU A 66 -6.95 -2.40 5.24
N HIS A 67 -6.23 -1.29 5.13
CA HIS A 67 -6.81 -0.01 4.72
C HIS A 67 -6.51 0.37 3.27
N GLU A 68 -5.60 -0.32 2.60
CA GLU A 68 -5.25 -0.06 1.20
C GLU A 68 -6.42 -0.11 0.21
N PRO A 69 -7.34 -1.10 0.27
CA PRO A 69 -8.51 -1.15 -0.61
C PRO A 69 -9.43 0.07 -0.47
N HIS A 70 -9.32 0.78 0.66
CA HIS A 70 -10.18 1.91 1.01
C HIS A 70 -9.51 3.26 0.74
N LYS A 71 -8.28 3.30 0.19
CA LYS A 71 -7.62 4.57 -0.19
C LYS A 71 -8.42 5.31 -1.25
N ALA A 72 -8.39 6.65 -1.18
CA ALA A 72 -8.92 7.50 -2.24
C ALA A 72 -8.21 7.16 -3.58
N PRO A 73 -8.91 7.28 -4.72
CA PRO A 73 -8.26 7.15 -6.02
C PRO A 73 -7.15 8.21 -6.17
N LEU A 74 -6.11 7.88 -6.93
CA LEU A 74 -5.03 8.83 -7.25
C LEU A 74 -5.55 9.87 -8.24
N ASN A 75 -6.07 10.98 -7.73
CA ASN A 75 -6.61 12.08 -8.53
C ASN A 75 -6.30 13.44 -7.83
N ARG A 76 -6.99 14.50 -8.24
CA ARG A 76 -6.82 15.86 -7.67
C ARG A 76 -7.14 15.95 -6.18
N ASP A 77 -7.94 15.02 -5.66
CA ASP A 77 -8.36 14.95 -4.26
C ASP A 77 -7.51 13.90 -3.49
N ASP A 78 -6.37 13.49 -4.04
CA ASP A 78 -5.44 12.57 -3.39
C ASP A 78 -4.90 13.18 -2.09
N PRO A 79 -5.00 12.49 -0.94
CA PRO A 79 -4.56 13.02 0.35
C PRO A 79 -3.08 13.40 0.39
N ALA A 80 -2.20 12.64 -0.28
CA ALA A 80 -0.78 12.97 -0.32
C ALA A 80 -0.52 14.22 -1.18
N LEU A 81 -1.25 14.39 -2.29
CA LEU A 81 -1.23 15.61 -3.09
C LEU A 81 -1.68 16.83 -2.28
N MET A 82 -2.78 16.72 -1.54
CA MET A 82 -3.30 17.80 -0.68
C MET A 82 -2.32 18.20 0.43
N GLU A 83 -1.50 17.27 0.92
CA GLU A 83 -0.41 17.55 1.87
C GLU A 83 0.90 18.01 1.20
N GLY A 84 0.89 18.29 -0.11
CA GLY A 84 2.07 18.76 -0.83
C GLY A 84 3.13 17.69 -1.08
N ARG A 85 2.81 16.41 -0.87
CA ARG A 85 3.71 15.29 -1.15
C ARG A 85 3.66 14.96 -2.65
N ILE A 86 4.33 15.79 -3.43
CA ILE A 86 4.41 15.68 -4.89
C ILE A 86 5.77 15.20 -5.37
N SER A 87 5.78 14.45 -6.47
CA SER A 87 6.98 13.95 -7.13
C SER A 87 6.85 14.13 -8.64
N ARG A 88 7.98 14.12 -9.36
CA ARG A 88 7.96 14.21 -10.82
C ARG A 88 7.48 12.90 -11.42
N ALA A 89 6.51 12.98 -12.33
CA ALA A 89 6.02 11.84 -13.08
C ALA A 89 7.16 11.17 -13.86
N VAL A 90 7.31 9.85 -13.68
CA VAL A 90 8.34 9.02 -14.34
C VAL A 90 7.83 8.33 -15.60
N ILE A 91 6.50 8.28 -15.78
CA ILE A 91 5.81 7.77 -16.96
C ILE A 91 4.66 8.74 -17.30
N PRO A 92 4.26 8.85 -18.58
CA PRO A 92 3.08 9.62 -18.93
C PRO A 92 1.80 8.92 -18.43
N SER A 93 0.82 9.71 -18.01
CA SER A 93 -0.51 9.24 -17.62
C SER A 93 -1.59 10.20 -18.15
N ALA A 94 -2.86 9.91 -17.92
CA ALA A 94 -3.96 10.73 -18.42
C ALA A 94 -3.89 12.17 -17.86
N GLY A 95 -3.37 13.09 -18.68
CA GLY A 95 -3.23 14.50 -18.32
C GLY A 95 -1.87 14.90 -17.71
N THR A 96 -0.94 13.96 -17.53
CA THR A 96 0.38 14.22 -16.92
C THR A 96 1.50 13.78 -17.86
N ARG A 97 2.43 14.68 -18.18
CA ARG A 97 3.65 14.36 -18.96
C ARG A 97 4.77 13.93 -18.03
N VAL A 98 5.76 13.22 -18.58
CA VAL A 98 7.00 12.92 -17.83
C VAL A 98 7.62 14.24 -17.36
N GLY A 99 7.99 14.29 -16.08
CA GLY A 99 8.58 15.47 -15.45
C GLY A 99 7.60 16.47 -14.83
N ASP A 100 6.30 16.39 -15.14
CA ASP A 100 5.24 17.14 -14.45
C ASP A 100 5.12 16.68 -12.99
N TYR A 101 4.57 17.52 -12.12
CA TYR A 101 4.33 17.15 -10.73
C TYR A 101 3.01 16.40 -10.56
N GLU A 102 3.06 15.26 -9.88
CA GLU A 102 1.90 14.46 -9.51
C GLU A 102 2.03 13.97 -8.06
N ALA A 103 0.99 13.31 -7.54
CA ALA A 103 1.02 12.76 -6.20
C ALA A 103 2.16 11.74 -6.05
N THR A 104 2.86 11.78 -4.92
CA THR A 104 3.98 10.86 -4.65
C THR A 104 3.48 9.43 -4.47
N THR A 105 4.06 8.49 -5.21
CA THR A 105 3.78 7.05 -5.22
C THR A 105 5.07 6.25 -5.01
N LEU A 106 4.96 4.93 -4.90
CA LEU A 106 6.13 4.05 -4.81
C LEU A 106 7.12 4.22 -5.96
N PHE A 107 6.69 4.56 -7.18
CA PHE A 107 7.57 4.53 -8.35
C PHE A 107 8.12 5.90 -8.75
N ASN A 108 7.43 7.00 -8.42
CA ASN A 108 7.87 8.34 -8.76
C ASN A 108 8.62 9.05 -7.61
N ALA A 109 8.46 8.60 -6.35
CA ALA A 109 9.11 9.20 -5.18
C ALA A 109 10.63 9.19 -5.29
N GLU A 110 11.32 10.24 -4.85
CA GLU A 110 12.79 10.33 -4.83
C GLU A 110 13.45 9.35 -3.84
N THR A 111 12.79 9.04 -2.73
CA THR A 111 13.25 8.00 -1.81
C THR A 111 12.12 7.04 -1.44
N LYS A 112 12.45 5.88 -0.85
CA LYS A 112 11.43 4.98 -0.28
C LYS A 112 10.77 5.58 0.95
N LYS A 113 11.47 6.47 1.65
CA LYS A 113 10.93 7.22 2.79
C LYS A 113 9.78 8.14 2.33
N ASP A 114 9.98 8.90 1.25
CA ASP A 114 8.93 9.80 0.74
C ASP A 114 7.73 9.01 0.22
N ALA A 115 7.97 7.88 -0.47
CA ALA A 115 6.91 6.96 -0.87
C ALA A 115 6.11 6.43 0.33
N ARG A 116 6.80 5.99 1.39
CA ARG A 116 6.16 5.51 2.62
C ARG A 116 5.32 6.60 3.25
N GLU A 117 5.85 7.79 3.46
CA GLU A 117 5.12 8.87 4.11
C GLU A 117 3.88 9.27 3.29
N ALA A 118 4.01 9.39 1.97
CA ALA A 118 2.86 9.65 1.09
C ALA A 118 1.82 8.52 1.14
N HIS A 119 2.24 7.27 1.27
CA HIS A 119 1.31 6.15 1.41
C HIS A 119 0.61 6.15 2.78
N LEU A 120 1.33 6.41 3.87
CA LEU A 120 0.76 6.47 5.23
C LEU A 120 -0.26 7.60 5.37
N VAL A 121 -0.05 8.75 4.71
CA VAL A 121 -1.06 9.82 4.64
C VAL A 121 -2.36 9.32 4.02
N ARG A 122 -2.28 8.53 2.95
CA ARG A 122 -3.48 7.94 2.31
C ARG A 122 -4.17 6.92 3.22
N ILE A 123 -3.39 6.11 3.94
CA ILE A 123 -3.93 5.16 4.93
C ILE A 123 -4.64 5.91 6.06
N GLN A 124 -4.03 6.95 6.61
CA GLN A 124 -4.64 7.77 7.66
C GLN A 124 -5.92 8.46 7.17
N HIS A 125 -5.92 8.98 5.94
CA HIS A 125 -7.12 9.53 5.34
C HIS A 125 -8.22 8.47 5.15
N ALA A 126 -7.88 7.26 4.72
CA ALA A 126 -8.85 6.16 4.60
C ALA A 126 -9.49 5.83 5.95
N LYS A 127 -8.67 5.74 7.01
CA LYS A 127 -9.11 5.50 8.39
C LYS A 127 -10.04 6.60 8.92
N ALA A 128 -9.73 7.85 8.61
CA ALA A 128 -10.49 9.00 9.10
C ALA A 128 -11.81 9.23 8.34
N ASN A 129 -11.84 8.94 7.04
CA ASN A 129 -12.92 9.40 6.16
C ASN A 129 -13.70 8.29 5.45
N ARG A 130 -13.22 7.03 5.46
CA ARG A 130 -13.81 5.94 4.67
C ARG A 130 -14.10 4.71 5.51
N VAL A 131 -13.07 3.95 5.87
CA VAL A 131 -13.21 2.71 6.62
C VAL A 131 -12.13 2.65 7.69
N LYS A 132 -12.54 2.34 8.92
CA LYS A 132 -11.67 1.96 10.02
C LYS A 132 -11.89 0.48 10.32
N VAL A 133 -10.90 -0.36 10.05
CA VAL A 133 -10.94 -1.79 10.39
C VAL A 133 -10.57 -1.95 11.87
N VAL A 134 -11.37 -2.69 12.62
CA VAL A 134 -11.19 -2.91 14.06
C VAL A 134 -11.31 -4.40 14.41
N SER A 135 -10.60 -4.80 15.46
CA SER A 135 -10.75 -6.12 16.06
C SER A 135 -12.00 -6.17 16.96
N PRO A 136 -12.63 -7.34 17.13
CA PRO A 136 -13.85 -7.47 17.91
C PRO A 136 -13.60 -7.23 19.40
N ALA A 137 -14.43 -6.37 20.02
CA ALA A 137 -14.26 -6.05 21.44
C ALA A 137 -14.61 -7.25 22.34
N GLY A 138 -13.74 -7.53 23.32
CA GLY A 138 -13.97 -8.58 24.32
C GLY A 138 -13.87 -10.02 23.81
N LYS A 139 -13.38 -10.22 22.57
CA LYS A 139 -13.16 -11.53 21.96
C LYS A 139 -11.70 -11.65 21.52
N PRO A 140 -11.17 -12.87 21.31
CA PRO A 140 -9.87 -13.05 20.66
C PRO A 140 -9.83 -12.35 19.31
N ASP A 141 -8.70 -11.72 18.97
CA ASP A 141 -8.54 -11.03 17.69
C ASP A 141 -8.32 -12.05 16.56
N PRO A 142 -9.21 -12.15 15.57
CA PRO A 142 -9.02 -13.08 14.46
C PRO A 142 -7.72 -12.84 13.66
N LEU A 143 -7.19 -11.61 13.67
CA LEU A 143 -5.93 -11.25 13.03
C LEU A 143 -4.71 -11.92 13.69
N ASP A 144 -4.84 -12.44 14.91
CA ASP A 144 -3.78 -13.22 15.58
C ASP A 144 -3.37 -14.46 14.78
N LYS A 145 -4.26 -14.97 13.92
CA LYS A 145 -3.92 -16.04 12.97
C LYS A 145 -2.86 -15.61 11.96
N ILE A 146 -2.89 -14.37 11.49
CA ILE A 146 -1.88 -13.83 10.58
C ILE A 146 -0.60 -13.57 11.35
N ARG A 147 -0.69 -12.92 12.52
CA ARG A 147 0.46 -12.60 13.38
C ARG A 147 1.27 -13.86 13.75
N SER A 148 0.59 -14.92 14.16
CA SER A 148 1.24 -16.17 14.58
C SER A 148 1.84 -16.98 13.44
N LYS A 149 1.34 -16.81 12.20
CA LYS A 149 1.85 -17.51 11.02
C LYS A 149 2.89 -16.71 10.25
N TYR A 150 2.90 -15.39 10.36
CA TYR A 150 3.85 -14.54 9.66
C TYR A 150 5.28 -14.84 10.14
N ARG A 151 6.12 -15.26 9.20
CA ARG A 151 7.54 -15.50 9.43
C ARG A 151 8.29 -14.36 8.78
N ASN A 152 8.89 -13.50 9.60
CA ASN A 152 9.82 -12.49 9.12
C ASN A 152 11.08 -13.19 8.57
N GLU A 153 11.03 -13.64 7.32
CA GLU A 153 12.12 -14.32 6.63
C GLU A 153 13.03 -13.29 5.92
N PRO A 154 14.21 -12.95 6.47
CA PRO A 154 14.98 -11.79 6.01
C PRO A 154 15.41 -11.91 4.54
N LYS A 155 15.72 -13.14 4.09
CA LYS A 155 16.11 -13.40 2.69
C LYS A 155 14.99 -13.09 1.71
N LEU A 156 13.75 -13.51 2.00
CA LEU A 156 12.59 -13.24 1.14
C LEU A 156 12.31 -11.74 1.04
N ILE A 157 12.43 -11.03 2.16
CA ILE A 157 12.24 -9.58 2.20
C ILE A 157 13.34 -8.87 1.39
N GLU A 158 14.59 -9.33 1.49
CA GLU A 158 15.69 -8.73 0.73
C GLU A 158 15.56 -8.98 -0.78
N ASP A 159 15.12 -10.17 -1.19
CA ASP A 159 14.85 -10.44 -2.60
C ASP A 159 13.69 -9.57 -3.12
N LYS A 160 12.63 -9.37 -2.33
CA LYS A 160 11.54 -8.43 -2.65
C LYS A 160 12.02 -6.98 -2.72
N ARG A 161 12.90 -6.55 -1.80
CA ARG A 161 13.51 -5.21 -1.82
C ARG A 161 14.32 -4.98 -3.10
N ARG A 162 15.07 -5.99 -3.53
CA ARG A 162 15.81 -5.95 -4.80
C ARG A 162 14.85 -5.76 -5.97
N ALA A 163 13.80 -6.56 -6.05
CA ALA A 163 12.78 -6.44 -7.09
C ALA A 163 12.11 -5.04 -7.12
N VAL A 164 11.73 -4.50 -5.96
CA VAL A 164 11.19 -3.12 -5.85
C VAL A 164 12.20 -2.09 -6.36
N ASN A 165 13.47 -2.19 -5.93
CA ASN A 165 14.51 -1.25 -6.30
C ASN A 165 14.80 -1.30 -7.81
N GLU A 166 14.82 -2.49 -8.40
CA GLU A 166 14.97 -2.70 -9.85
C GLU A 166 13.80 -2.05 -10.60
N GLY A 167 12.56 -2.31 -10.20
CA GLY A 167 11.38 -1.68 -10.81
C GLY A 167 11.41 -0.16 -10.74
N ARG A 168 11.78 0.41 -9.58
CA ARG A 168 11.96 1.87 -9.41
C ARG A 168 13.07 2.41 -10.31
N SER A 169 14.20 1.71 -10.41
CA SER A 169 15.34 2.11 -11.24
C SER A 169 14.97 2.14 -12.73
N VAL A 170 14.26 1.12 -13.22
CA VAL A 170 13.79 1.06 -14.61
C VAL A 170 12.91 2.26 -14.96
N LEU A 171 11.94 2.61 -14.11
CA LEU A 171 11.05 3.73 -14.39
C LEU A 171 11.75 5.09 -14.31
N ARG A 172 12.71 5.25 -13.39
CA ARG A 172 13.47 6.52 -13.28
C ARG A 172 14.36 6.83 -14.48
N LYS A 173 14.90 5.82 -15.15
CA LYS A 173 15.68 6.01 -16.37
C LYS A 173 14.87 6.75 -17.46
N ASN A 174 13.54 6.60 -17.47
CA ASN A 174 12.67 7.34 -18.37
C ASN A 174 12.68 8.86 -18.07
N LEU A 175 12.62 9.23 -16.79
CA LEU A 175 12.69 10.63 -16.35
C LEU A 175 14.05 11.23 -16.67
N GLU A 176 15.14 10.51 -16.41
CA GLU A 176 16.51 10.96 -16.74
C GLU A 176 16.71 11.16 -18.24
N ALA A 177 16.23 10.23 -19.06
CA ALA A 177 16.29 10.33 -20.52
C ALA A 177 15.49 11.54 -21.03
N PHE A 178 14.29 11.78 -20.49
CA PHE A 178 13.48 12.95 -20.81
C PHE A 178 14.19 14.27 -20.45
N GLN A 179 14.77 14.36 -19.26
CA GLN A 179 15.53 15.53 -18.81
C GLN A 179 16.79 15.78 -19.64
N LEU A 180 17.47 14.71 -20.09
CA LEU A 180 18.63 14.83 -20.98
C LEU A 180 18.24 15.36 -22.35
N LYS A 181 17.11 14.91 -22.91
CA LYS A 181 16.60 15.40 -24.19
C LYS A 181 16.29 16.90 -24.13
N ASN A 182 15.52 17.35 -23.14
CA ASN A 182 15.12 18.76 -23.03
C ASN A 182 16.32 19.70 -22.82
N ARG A 183 17.40 19.24 -22.15
CA ARG A 183 18.63 20.03 -21.98
C ARG A 183 19.42 20.24 -23.27
N LYS A 184 19.28 19.37 -24.27
CA LYS A 184 19.96 19.52 -25.58
C LYS A 184 19.20 20.45 -26.52
N GLU A 185 17.92 20.69 -26.23
CA GLU A 185 17.02 21.50 -27.05
C GLU A 185 16.89 22.95 -26.53
N ALA A 186 17.45 23.25 -25.35
CA ALA A 186 17.50 24.57 -24.72
C ALA A 186 18.85 25.25 -24.94
#